data_AF-A0A3N0FSH1-F1
#
_entry.id   AF-A0A3N0FSH1-F1
#
_cell.length_a   1.000
_cell.length_b   1.000
_cell.length_c   1.000
_cell.angle_alpha   90.00
_cell.angle_beta   90.00
_cell.angle_gamma   90.00
#
_symmetry.space_group_name_H-M   'P 1'
#
loop_
_entity.id
_entity.type
_entity.pdbx_description
1 polymer ?
#
loop_
_entity_poly.entity_id
_entity_poly.type
_entity_poly.pdbx_seq_one_letter_code
_entity_poly.pdbx_strand_id
1 'polypeptide(L)' 'MQSQGLLARWFRWQPSELDALEVEEFEDWLEIASQQIKRENGDDDSDG' A
#
# COMPACT_ATOMS: atom_id res chain seq x y z
N MET A 1 6.79 -7.83 13.32
CA MET A 1 5.46 -8.48 13.23
C MET A 1 4.29 -7.49 13.11
N GLN A 2 4.37 -6.24 13.61
CA GLN A 2 3.22 -5.32 13.55
C GLN A 2 2.98 -4.68 12.16
N SER A 3 4.01 -4.55 11.32
CA SER A 3 3.94 -3.93 10.01
C SER A 3 3.10 -4.72 8.98
N GLN A 4 3.24 -6.05 8.93
CA GLN A 4 2.46 -6.91 8.03
C GLN A 4 0.95 -6.86 8.30
N GLY A 5 0.54 -6.82 9.58
CA GLY A 5 -0.88 -6.75 9.94
C GLY A 5 -1.53 -5.42 9.57
N LEU A 6 -0.76 -4.32 9.54
CA LEU A 6 -1.25 -3.03 9.08
C LEU A 6 -1.42 -3.01 7.56
N LEU A 7 -0.45 -3.56 6.83
CA LEU A 7 -0.46 -3.69 5.37
C LEU A 7 -1.61 -4.58 4.91
N ALA A 8 -1.80 -5.76 5.52
CA ALA A 8 -2.92 -6.65 5.24
C ALA A 8 -4.28 -5.93 5.35
N ARG A 9 -4.42 -5.07 6.36
CA ARG A 9 -5.65 -4.31 6.58
C ARG A 9 -5.89 -3.23 5.53
N TRP A 10 -4.83 -2.62 5.02
CA TRP A 10 -4.90 -1.60 3.97
C TRP A 10 -5.15 -2.20 2.58
N PHE A 11 -4.46 -3.30 2.27
CA PHE A 11 -4.66 -4.03 1.01
C PHE A 11 -5.93 -4.88 0.98
N ARG A 12 -6.59 -5.05 2.13
CA ARG A 12 -7.75 -5.97 2.33
C ARG A 12 -7.45 -7.39 1.88
N TRP A 13 -6.20 -7.81 1.99
CA TRP A 13 -5.76 -9.16 1.70
C TRP A 13 -5.90 -10.07 2.90
N GLN A 14 -6.11 -11.36 2.64
CA GLN A 14 -5.90 -12.35 3.67
C GLN A 14 -4.39 -12.50 3.95
N PRO A 15 -3.98 -12.76 5.21
CA PRO A 15 -2.56 -12.90 5.54
C PRO A 15 -1.86 -13.99 4.72
N SER A 16 -2.58 -15.03 4.30
CA SER A 16 -2.08 -16.08 3.41
C SER A 16 -1.80 -15.60 1.98
N GLU A 17 -2.49 -14.57 1.51
CA GLU A 17 -2.22 -13.97 0.19
C GLU A 17 -0.94 -13.11 0.25
N LEU A 18 -0.66 -12.49 1.39
CA LEU A 18 0.59 -11.77 1.64
C LEU A 18 1.81 -12.70 1.69
N ASP A 19 1.67 -13.89 2.29
CA ASP A 19 2.74 -14.89 2.33
C ASP A 19 3.00 -15.55 0.96
N ALA A 20 2.01 -15.53 0.06
CA ALA A 20 2.11 -16.06 -1.29
C ALA A 20 2.53 -15.02 -2.33
N LEU A 21 2.63 -13.74 -1.92
CA LEU A 21 2.94 -12.64 -2.83
C LEU A 21 4.43 -12.63 -3.17
N GLU A 22 4.75 -12.50 -4.46
CA GLU A 22 6.13 -12.30 -4.85
C GLU A 22 6.62 -10.89 -4.46
N VAL A 23 7.93 -10.75 -4.27
CA VAL A 23 8.53 -9.47 -3.85
C VAL A 23 8.24 -8.38 -4.88
N GLU A 24 8.30 -8.68 -6.18
CA GLU A 24 7.96 -7.73 -7.25
C GLU A 24 6.49 -7.28 -7.16
N GLU A 25 5.56 -8.22 -6.99
CA GLU A 25 4.14 -7.86 -6.82
C GLU A 25 3.96 -6.98 -5.58
N PHE A 26 4.67 -7.29 -4.49
CA PHE A 26 4.55 -6.51 -3.25
C PHE A 26 5.04 -5.07 -3.42
N GLU A 27 6.10 -4.86 -4.20
CA GLU A 27 6.62 -3.53 -4.54
C GLU A 27 5.61 -2.70 -5.34
N ASP A 28 4.93 -3.29 -6.33
CA ASP A 28 3.87 -2.62 -7.09
C ASP A 28 2.73 -2.14 -6.18
N TRP A 29 2.32 -2.98 -5.23
CA TRP A 29 1.27 -2.64 -4.27
C TRP A 29 1.68 -1.54 -3.30
N LEU A 30 2.94 -1.51 -2.86
CA LEU A 30 3.48 -0.41 -2.05
C LEU A 30 3.46 0.91 -2.82
N GLU A 31 3.76 0.89 -4.13
CA GLU A 31 3.70 2.09 -4.96
C GLU A 31 2.27 2.61 -5.10
N ILE A 32 1.30 1.72 -5.35
CA ILE A 32 -0.14 2.08 -5.42
C ILE A 32 -0.61 2.67 -4.09
N ALA A 33 -0.25 2.06 -2.96
CA ALA A 33 -0.60 2.57 -1.64
C ALA A 33 0.02 3.95 -1.37
N SER A 34 1.29 4.14 -1.75
CA SER A 34 1.98 5.43 -1.64
C SER A 34 1.28 6.53 -2.45
N GLN A 35 0.85 6.22 -3.68
CA GLN A 35 0.11 7.16 -4.51
C GLN A 35 -1.27 7.49 -3.93
N GLN A 36 -1.99 6.52 -3.36
CA GLN A 36 -3.26 6.77 -2.66
C GLN A 36 -3.06 7.69 -1.45
N ILE A 37 -2.07 7.43 -0.60
CA ILE A 37 -1.77 8.28 0.56
C ILE A 37 -1.45 9.72 0.11
N LYS A 38 -0.63 9.90 -0.92
CA LYS A 38 -0.29 11.24 -1.45
C LYS A 38 -1.53 11.98 -1.93
N ARG A 39 -2.44 11.28 -2.62
CA ARG A 39 -3.70 11.85 -3.09
C ARG A 39 -4.66 12.19 -1.95
N GLU A 40 -4.75 11.34 -0.93
CA GLU A 40 -5.63 11.55 0.24
C GLU A 40 -5.10 12.62 1.20
N ASN A 41 -3.77 12.71 1.37
CA ASN A 41 -3.14 13.71 2.24
C ASN A 41 -2.90 15.06 1.55
N GLY A 42 -3.33 15.21 0.30
CA GLY A 42 -3.34 16.50 -0.37
C GLY A 42 -1.95 16.99 -0.77
N ASP A 43 -1.22 16.20 -1.54
CA ASP A 43 -0.52 16.79 -2.70
C ASP A 43 -1.60 17.20 -3.73
N ASP A 44 -2.50 18.07 -3.29
CA ASP A 44 -3.16 19.03 -4.16
C ASP A 44 -2.03 20.01 -4.45
N ASP A 45 -1.33 19.78 -5.55
CA ASP A 45 -0.54 20.80 -6.24
C ASP A 45 -1.55 21.88 -6.68
N SER A 46 -2.05 22.62 -5.70
CA SER A 46 -2.39 24.02 -5.83
C SER A 46 -1.06 24.79 -5.88
N ASP A 47 -0.24 24.51 -6.89
CA ASP A 47 0.67 25.51 -7.45
C ASP A 47 -0.02 26.09 -8.69
N GLY A 48 -0.14 27.41 -8.72
CA GLY A 48 -1.04 28.16 -9.61
C GLY A 48 -0.52 28.44 -11.01
#